data_AF-A0A7S3J9D0-F1
#
_entry.id   AF-A0A7S3J9D0-F1
#
_cell.length_a   1.000
_cell.length_b   1.000
_cell.length_c   1.000
_cell.angle_alpha   90.00
_cell.angle_beta   90.00
_cell.angle_gamma   90.00
#
_symmetry.space_group_name_H-M   'P 1'
#
loop_
_entity.id
_entity.type
_entity.pdbx_description
1 polymer ?
#
loop_
_entity_poly.entity_id
_entity_poly.type
_entity_poly.pdbx_seq_one_letter_code
_entity_poly.pdbx_strand_id
1 'polypeptide(L)'
;MSRTGAYFKLDKSIPIGHLISWPVLISVISQIAIAICFQILVYYVLTLQSWFKPLEPEDDKNIQCSENTSIFLFSLTQYFIVVITFSVGKPFRKAIWTNFSLCFCLVLFSAVAYWLILYPLGFMTDVLQLTNLTYAFKAILVAISF
;
A
#
# COMPACT_ATOMS: atom_id res chain seq x y z
N MET A 1 1.99 -15.07 -4.77
CA MET A 1 3.28 -15.43 -4.13
C MET A 1 3.66 -16.92 -4.21
N SER A 2 2.70 -17.86 -4.22
CA SER A 2 2.99 -19.31 -4.12
C SER A 2 3.84 -19.92 -5.26
N ARG A 3 3.77 -19.39 -6.50
CA ARG A 3 4.46 -19.96 -7.68
C ARG A 3 5.98 -19.71 -7.77
N THR A 4 6.63 -19.23 -6.72
CA THR A 4 8.09 -18.99 -6.73
C THR A 4 8.83 -20.28 -6.43
N GLY A 5 9.74 -20.70 -7.32
CA GLY A 5 10.51 -21.94 -7.15
C GLY A 5 11.58 -21.87 -6.05
N ALA A 6 12.10 -23.03 -5.67
CA ALA A 6 13.18 -23.18 -4.70
C ALA A 6 14.52 -22.62 -5.23
N TYR A 7 15.36 -22.16 -4.31
CA TYR A 7 16.71 -21.72 -4.63
C TYR A 7 17.58 -22.91 -5.12
N PHE A 8 18.53 -22.64 -6.02
CA PHE A 8 19.29 -23.68 -6.72
C PHE A 8 20.42 -24.30 -5.89
N LYS A 9 20.78 -23.68 -4.75
CA LYS A 9 21.76 -24.18 -3.79
C LYS A 9 21.08 -24.49 -2.47
N LEU A 10 21.44 -25.61 -1.87
CA LEU A 10 21.05 -25.95 -0.51
C LEU A 10 21.77 -25.03 0.47
N ASP A 11 21.03 -24.56 1.47
CA ASP A 11 21.55 -23.73 2.56
C ASP A 11 21.60 -24.54 3.86
N LYS A 12 22.49 -24.18 4.79
CA LYS A 12 22.61 -24.85 6.10
C LYS A 12 21.48 -24.45 7.06
N SER A 13 20.84 -23.30 6.82
CA SER A 13 19.70 -22.85 7.62
C SER A 13 18.48 -23.73 7.38
N ILE A 14 17.73 -24.00 8.44
CA ILE A 14 16.50 -24.79 8.38
C ILE A 14 15.33 -23.81 8.26
N PRO A 15 14.39 -24.01 7.32
CA PRO A 15 13.21 -23.17 7.22
C PRO A 15 12.36 -23.31 8.50
N ILE A 16 11.73 -22.21 8.90
CA ILE A 16 10.88 -22.19 10.08
C ILE A 16 9.67 -23.11 9.84
N GLY A 17 9.51 -24.14 10.67
CA GLY A 17 8.47 -25.18 10.51
C GLY A 17 7.05 -24.78 10.93
N HIS A 18 6.85 -23.54 11.39
CA HIS A 18 5.58 -23.02 11.86
C HIS A 18 5.29 -21.65 11.23
N LEU A 19 4.03 -21.41 10.83
CA LEU A 19 3.62 -20.19 10.15
C LEU A 19 3.73 -18.92 11.02
N ILE A 20 3.47 -19.05 12.32
CA ILE A 20 3.47 -17.93 13.27
C ILE A 20 4.68 -18.07 14.19
N SER A 21 5.77 -17.40 13.83
CA SER A 21 7.01 -17.36 14.61
C SER A 21 7.25 -15.97 15.16
N TRP A 22 7.97 -15.85 16.29
CA TRP A 22 8.31 -14.56 16.87
C TRP A 22 8.99 -13.58 15.89
N PRO A 23 9.96 -14.00 15.06
CA PRO A 23 10.56 -13.11 14.06
C PRO A 23 9.56 -12.62 13.01
N VAL A 24 8.65 -13.49 12.57
CA VAL A 24 7.60 -13.14 11.59
C VAL A 24 6.59 -12.16 12.20
N LEU A 25 6.18 -12.38 13.46
CA LEU A 25 5.28 -11.47 14.17
C LEU A 25 5.89 -10.09 14.35
N ILE A 26 7.15 -10.01 14.81
CA ILE A 26 7.86 -8.74 14.96
C ILE A 26 7.93 -8.03 13.60
N SER A 27 8.27 -8.77 12.53
CA SER A 27 8.30 -8.21 11.18
C SER A 27 6.95 -7.62 10.74
N VAL A 28 5.84 -8.34 10.94
CA VAL A 28 4.49 -7.85 10.59
C VAL A 28 4.10 -6.63 11.44
N ILE A 29 4.35 -6.66 12.75
CA ILE A 29 4.06 -5.53 13.65
C ILE A 29 4.87 -4.29 13.25
N SER A 30 6.15 -4.44 12.95
CA SER A 30 6.98 -3.33 12.47
C SER A 30 6.47 -2.75 11.15
N GLN A 31 6.03 -3.60 10.21
CA GLN A 31 5.43 -3.14 8.96
C GLN A 31 4.13 -2.36 9.18
N ILE A 32 3.27 -2.83 10.10
CA ILE A 32 2.04 -2.12 10.47
C ILE A 32 2.38 -0.75 11.11
N ALA A 33 3.36 -0.71 12.01
CA ALA A 33 3.77 0.54 12.66
C ALA A 33 4.32 1.56 11.65
N ILE A 34 5.16 1.11 10.70
CA ILE A 34 5.64 1.95 9.60
C ILE A 34 4.46 2.46 8.76
N ALA A 35 3.51 1.57 8.41
CA ALA A 35 2.36 1.96 7.62
C ALA A 35 1.51 3.04 8.31
N ILE A 36 1.25 2.89 9.61
CA ILE A 36 0.54 3.87 10.44
C ILE A 36 1.30 5.20 10.50
N CYS A 37 2.63 5.16 10.66
CA CYS A 37 3.45 6.38 10.70
C CYS A 37 3.30 7.21 9.42
N PHE A 38 3.39 6.57 8.26
CA PHE A 38 3.18 7.26 6.99
C PHE A 38 1.73 7.69 6.76
N GLN A 39 0.74 6.92 7.23
CA GLN A 39 -0.66 7.35 7.17
C GLN A 39 -0.92 8.61 8.01
N ILE A 40 -0.33 8.68 9.21
CA ILE A 40 -0.35 9.89 10.05
C ILE A 40 0.33 11.05 9.33
N LEU A 41 1.47 10.81 8.67
CA LEU A 41 2.16 11.84 7.89
C LEU A 41 1.28 12.38 6.75
N VAL A 42 0.64 11.51 5.98
CA VAL A 42 -0.29 11.90 4.90
C VAL A 42 -1.45 12.72 5.45
N TYR A 43 -2.04 12.27 6.56
CA TYR A 43 -3.11 13.00 7.24
C TYR A 43 -2.62 14.39 7.70
N TYR A 44 -1.45 14.47 8.31
CA TYR A 44 -0.86 15.75 8.73
C TYR A 44 -0.61 16.69 7.54
N VAL A 45 -0.09 16.17 6.42
CA VAL A 45 0.14 16.98 5.21
C VAL A 45 -1.18 17.44 4.59
N LEU A 46 -2.24 16.64 4.69
CA LEU A 46 -3.59 17.01 4.25
C LEU A 46 -4.14 18.18 5.07
N THR A 47 -3.97 18.18 6.40
CA THR A 47 -4.48 19.28 7.24
C THR A 47 -3.75 20.60 7.04
N LEU A 48 -2.54 20.56 6.48
CA LEU A 48 -1.78 21.76 6.07
C LEU A 48 -2.27 22.38 4.76
N GLN A 49 -3.15 21.71 4.01
CA GLN A 49 -3.62 22.24 2.73
C GLN A 49 -4.62 23.38 2.94
N SER A 50 -4.47 24.47 2.19
CA SER A 50 -5.34 25.66 2.30
C SER A 50 -6.81 25.42 1.93
N TRP A 51 -7.07 24.38 1.13
CA TRP A 51 -8.41 24.00 0.69
C TRP A 51 -9.05 22.92 1.60
N PHE A 52 -8.30 22.38 2.55
CA PHE A 52 -8.79 21.35 3.45
C PHE A 52 -9.83 21.93 4.41
N LYS A 53 -10.94 21.21 4.54
CA LYS A 53 -11.98 21.49 5.53
C LYS A 53 -12.20 20.22 6.35
N PRO A 54 -12.07 20.30 7.69
CA PRO A 54 -12.32 19.14 8.54
C PRO A 54 -13.80 18.75 8.48
N LEU A 55 -14.07 17.46 8.68
CA LEU A 55 -15.44 16.94 8.76
C LEU A 55 -16.24 17.64 9.88
N GLU A 56 -17.46 18.08 9.56
CA GLU A 56 -18.41 18.58 10.56
C GLU A 56 -19.15 17.39 11.22
N PRO A 57 -19.26 17.36 12.56
CA PRO A 57 -19.72 16.19 13.32
C PRO A 57 -21.23 15.89 13.22
N GLU A 58 -22.03 16.72 12.54
CA GLU A 58 -23.50 16.56 12.46
C GLU A 58 -23.96 15.62 11.33
N ASP A 59 -23.08 15.23 10.41
CA ASP A 59 -23.46 14.43 9.23
C ASP A 59 -23.07 12.95 9.43
N ASP A 60 -23.96 12.20 10.09
CA ASP A 60 -23.84 10.76 10.44
C ASP A 60 -23.55 9.81 9.24
N LYS A 61 -23.43 10.34 8.01
CA LYS A 61 -23.22 9.57 6.77
C LYS A 61 -22.04 10.06 5.92
N ASN A 62 -21.16 10.89 6.46
CA ASN A 62 -20.13 11.53 5.66
C ASN A 62 -18.86 10.67 5.46
N ILE A 63 -19.03 9.53 4.78
CA ILE A 63 -17.93 8.63 4.34
C ILE A 63 -17.11 9.29 3.21
N GLN A 64 -17.71 10.25 2.49
CA GLN A 64 -17.11 11.02 1.40
C GLN A 64 -16.32 12.21 1.93
N CYS A 65 -15.18 11.95 2.55
CA CYS A 65 -14.28 12.99 3.03
C CYS A 65 -12.87 12.91 2.42
N SER A 66 -12.15 14.04 2.47
CA SER A 66 -10.80 14.16 1.92
C SER A 66 -9.80 13.33 2.71
N GLU A 67 -10.03 13.18 4.00
CA GLU A 67 -9.27 12.35 4.94
C GLU A 67 -9.34 10.88 4.52
N ASN A 68 -10.55 10.34 4.37
CA ASN A 68 -10.77 8.97 3.96
C ASN A 68 -10.21 8.71 2.56
N THR A 69 -10.48 9.60 1.61
CA THR A 69 -9.96 9.49 0.24
C THR A 69 -8.43 9.45 0.21
N SER A 70 -7.77 10.33 0.96
CA SER A 70 -6.30 10.42 0.99
C SER A 70 -5.67 9.18 1.63
N ILE A 71 -6.22 8.71 2.76
CA ILE A 71 -5.73 7.52 3.47
C ILE A 71 -5.99 6.26 2.63
N PHE A 72 -7.17 6.14 2.02
CA PHE A 72 -7.51 5.02 1.14
C PHE A 72 -6.53 4.95 -0.04
N LEU A 73 -6.37 6.04 -0.79
CA LEU A 73 -5.47 6.10 -1.95
C LEU A 73 -4.02 5.80 -1.57
N PHE A 74 -3.56 6.30 -0.42
CA PHE A 74 -2.23 6.00 0.08
C PHE A 74 -2.08 4.54 0.53
N SER A 75 -3.10 3.96 1.16
CA SER A 75 -3.05 2.55 1.60
C SER A 75 -2.90 1.58 0.43
N LEU A 76 -3.43 1.92 -0.75
CA LEU A 76 -3.25 1.13 -1.97
C LEU A 76 -1.77 0.99 -2.34
N THR A 77 -0.96 2.03 -2.16
CA THR A 77 0.48 1.97 -2.47
C THR A 77 1.25 1.15 -1.44
N GLN A 78 0.86 1.27 -0.15
CA GLN A 78 1.43 0.48 0.94
C GLN A 78 1.24 -1.03 0.76
N TYR A 79 0.11 -1.48 0.20
CA TYR A 79 -0.09 -2.90 -0.06
C TYR A 79 0.94 -3.48 -1.03
N PHE A 80 1.41 -2.72 -2.02
CA PHE A 80 2.46 -3.19 -2.92
C PHE A 80 3.83 -3.28 -2.22
N ILE A 81 4.14 -2.32 -1.34
CA ILE A 81 5.34 -2.36 -0.51
C ILE A 81 5.35 -3.63 0.33
N VAL A 82 4.23 -3.97 0.97
CA VAL A 82 4.07 -5.22 1.75
C VAL A 82 4.32 -6.45 0.87
N VAL A 83 3.77 -6.49 -0.35
CA VAL A 83 3.98 -7.61 -1.27
C VAL A 83 5.46 -7.76 -1.63
N ILE A 84 6.17 -6.65 -1.87
CA ILE A 84 7.61 -6.66 -2.18
C ILE A 84 8.41 -7.10 -0.96
N THR A 85 8.17 -6.52 0.22
CA THR A 85 8.91 -6.81 1.45
C THR A 85 8.78 -8.28 1.88
N PHE A 86 7.60 -8.89 1.77
CA PHE A 86 7.41 -10.30 2.11
C PHE A 86 7.75 -11.28 0.97
N SER A 87 8.21 -10.79 -0.18
CA SER A 87 8.67 -11.63 -1.31
C SER A 87 10.17 -11.92 -1.26
N VAL A 88 10.73 -12.07 -0.05
CA VAL A 88 12.14 -12.43 0.16
C VAL A 88 12.47 -13.75 -0.55
N GLY A 89 13.59 -13.75 -1.28
CA GLY A 89 14.06 -14.90 -2.06
C GLY A 89 15.00 -15.80 -1.26
N LYS A 90 16.30 -15.48 -1.28
CA LYS A 90 17.33 -16.26 -0.59
C LYS A 90 17.07 -16.32 0.92
N PRO A 91 17.39 -17.42 1.63
CA PRO A 91 18.13 -18.59 1.14
C PRO A 91 17.26 -19.68 0.50
N PHE A 92 15.94 -19.70 0.72
CA PHE A 92 15.10 -20.84 0.35
C PHE A 92 14.40 -20.72 -1.01
N ARG A 93 14.10 -19.50 -1.48
CA ARG A 93 13.32 -19.23 -2.70
C ARG A 93 14.15 -18.50 -3.74
N LYS A 94 13.75 -18.65 -5.01
CA LYS A 94 14.23 -17.77 -6.08
C LYS A 94 13.73 -16.34 -5.85
N ALA A 95 14.42 -15.39 -6.47
CA ALA A 95 14.03 -14.00 -6.40
C ALA A 95 12.66 -13.73 -7.05
N ILE A 96 12.01 -12.64 -6.63
CA ILE A 96 10.64 -12.30 -7.03
C ILE A 96 10.44 -12.24 -8.55
N TRP A 97 11.43 -11.73 -9.30
CA TRP A 97 11.38 -11.58 -10.76
C TRP A 97 11.27 -12.90 -11.53
N THR A 98 11.59 -14.03 -10.89
CA THR A 98 11.39 -15.36 -11.50
C THR A 98 9.93 -15.76 -11.58
N ASN A 99 9.04 -15.10 -10.83
CA ASN A 99 7.61 -15.32 -10.85
C ASN A 99 6.93 -14.27 -11.76
N PHE A 100 6.93 -14.54 -13.07
CA PHE A 100 6.40 -13.61 -14.07
C PHE A 100 4.96 -13.19 -13.80
N SER A 101 4.08 -14.11 -13.36
CA SER A 101 2.69 -13.78 -13.05
C SER A 101 2.59 -12.79 -11.88
N LEU A 102 3.38 -12.99 -10.82
CA LEU A 102 3.40 -12.06 -9.69
C LEU A 102 3.93 -10.69 -10.11
N CYS A 103 5.01 -10.63 -10.87
CA CYS A 103 5.57 -9.38 -11.37
C CYS A 103 4.60 -8.64 -12.31
N PHE A 104 3.93 -9.36 -13.20
CA PHE A 104 2.91 -8.79 -14.07
C PHE A 104 1.76 -8.20 -13.25
N CYS A 105 1.20 -8.94 -12.29
CA CYS A 105 0.13 -8.42 -11.43
C CYS A 105 0.61 -7.22 -10.59
N LEU A 106 1.83 -7.26 -10.07
CA LEU A 106 2.41 -6.14 -9.31
C LEU A 106 2.50 -4.87 -10.15
N VAL A 107 3.01 -4.97 -11.38
CA VAL A 107 3.12 -3.82 -12.30
C VAL A 107 1.75 -3.34 -12.76
N LEU A 108 0.84 -4.26 -13.08
CA LEU A 108 -0.52 -3.90 -13.51
C LEU A 108 -1.29 -3.19 -12.40
N PHE A 109 -1.33 -3.77 -11.20
CA PHE A 109 -2.08 -3.19 -10.09
C PHE A 109 -1.44 -1.91 -9.55
N SER A 110 -0.11 -1.80 -9.54
CA SER A 110 0.53 -0.53 -9.20
C SER A 110 0.20 0.55 -10.22
N ALA A 111 0.26 0.24 -11.53
CA ALA A 111 -0.13 1.18 -12.58
C ALA A 111 -1.60 1.63 -12.44
N VAL A 112 -2.51 0.70 -12.15
CA VAL A 112 -3.92 1.03 -11.89
C VAL A 112 -4.08 1.90 -10.64
N ALA A 113 -3.34 1.62 -9.57
CA ALA A 113 -3.39 2.42 -8.35
C ALA A 113 -2.88 3.85 -8.58
N TYR A 114 -1.74 4.03 -9.25
CA TYR A 114 -1.23 5.36 -9.59
C TYR A 114 -2.15 6.10 -10.57
N TRP A 115 -2.74 5.38 -11.52
CA TRP A 115 -3.75 5.97 -12.40
C TRP A 115 -4.99 6.43 -11.63
N LEU A 116 -5.48 5.63 -10.67
CA LEU A 116 -6.60 5.98 -9.79
C LEU A 116 -6.29 7.22 -8.94
N ILE A 117 -5.06 7.36 -8.43
CA ILE A 117 -4.63 8.55 -7.67
C ILE A 117 -4.69 9.81 -8.54
N LEU A 118 -4.20 9.74 -9.78
CA LEU A 118 -4.08 10.90 -10.65
C LEU A 118 -5.42 11.27 -11.31
N TYR A 119 -6.09 10.29 -11.91
CA TYR A 119 -7.27 10.45 -12.75
C TYR A 119 -8.34 9.40 -12.44
N PRO A 120 -9.02 9.48 -11.28
CA PRO A 120 -10.12 8.58 -10.99
C PRO A 120 -11.29 8.88 -11.97
N LEU A 121 -11.81 7.85 -12.63
CA LEU A 121 -13.00 7.97 -13.48
C LEU A 121 -14.25 8.21 -12.63
N GLY A 122 -15.25 8.93 -13.16
CA GLY A 122 -16.48 9.27 -12.43
C GLY A 122 -17.20 8.06 -11.81
N PHE A 123 -17.33 6.96 -12.56
CA PHE A 123 -17.88 5.71 -12.02
C PHE A 123 -17.09 5.19 -10.81
N MET A 124 -15.76 5.28 -10.83
CA MET A 124 -14.92 4.84 -9.72
C MET A 124 -15.03 5.77 -8.53
N THR A 125 -15.13 7.09 -8.72
CA THR A 125 -15.35 8.04 -7.63
C THR A 125 -16.69 7.81 -6.95
N ASP A 126 -17.72 7.45 -7.70
CA ASP A 126 -19.06 7.19 -7.15
C ASP A 126 -19.09 5.88 -6.36
N VAL A 127 -18.51 4.81 -6.90
CA VAL A 127 -18.46 3.49 -6.25
C VAL A 127 -17.55 3.49 -5.03
N LEU A 128 -16.37 4.11 -5.13
CA LEU A 128 -15.38 4.17 -4.05
C LEU A 128 -15.59 5.37 -3.12
N GLN A 129 -16.60 6.20 -3.39
CA GLN A 129 -16.95 7.37 -2.59
C GLN A 129 -15.76 8.33 -2.40
N LEU A 130 -15.01 8.57 -3.48
CA LEU A 130 -13.80 9.41 -3.47
C LEU A 130 -14.16 10.89 -3.66
N THR A 131 -13.49 11.76 -2.91
CA THR A 131 -13.60 13.20 -3.07
C THR A 131 -12.54 13.74 -4.03
N ASN A 132 -12.79 14.93 -4.59
CA ASN A 132 -11.85 15.59 -5.48
C ASN A 132 -10.68 16.19 -4.69
N LEU A 133 -9.48 15.65 -4.93
CA LEU A 133 -8.23 16.18 -4.41
C LEU A 133 -7.57 17.12 -5.43
N THR A 134 -6.89 18.16 -4.96
CA THR A 134 -6.10 19.05 -5.82
C THR A 134 -4.93 18.31 -6.45
N TYR A 135 -4.54 18.70 -7.67
CA TYR A 135 -3.41 18.09 -8.38
C TYR A 135 -2.09 18.20 -7.61
N ALA A 136 -1.87 19.30 -6.90
CA ALA A 136 -0.70 19.49 -6.04
C ALA A 136 -0.64 18.44 -4.93
N PHE A 137 -1.76 18.19 -4.25
CA PHE A 137 -1.82 17.18 -3.20
C PHE A 137 -1.70 15.75 -3.75
N LYS A 138 -2.28 15.47 -4.92
CA LYS A 138 -2.08 14.18 -5.62
C LYS A 138 -0.60 13.93 -5.94
N ALA A 139 0.14 14.94 -6.38
CA ALA A 139 1.58 14.82 -6.61
C ALA A 139 2.37 14.54 -5.32
N ILE A 140 1.98 15.18 -4.21
CA ILE A 140 2.56 14.91 -2.89
C ILE A 140 2.27 13.49 -2.44
N LEU A 141 1.04 12.99 -2.61
CA LEU A 141 0.68 11.60 -2.31
C LEU A 141 1.57 10.62 -3.07
N VAL A 142 1.79 10.84 -4.37
CA VAL A 142 2.69 10.00 -5.17
C VAL A 142 4.14 10.09 -4.68
N ALA A 143 4.60 11.29 -4.30
CA ALA A 143 5.96 11.48 -3.79
C ALA A 143 6.22 10.77 -2.44
N ILE A 144 5.21 10.71 -1.57
CA ILE A 144 5.28 10.00 -0.27
C ILE A 144 5.11 8.48 -0.45
N SER A 145 4.56 8.02 -1.58
CA SER A 145 4.22 6.62 -1.84
C SER A 145 5.41 5.72 -2.24
N PHE A 146 6.65 6.18 -2.06
CA PHE A 146 7.89 5.43 -2.34
C PHE A 146 8.76 5.37 -1.08
#